data_AF-A0A916Z0S7-F1
#
_entry.id   AF-A0A916Z0S7-F1
#
_cell.length_a   1.000
_cell.length_b   1.000
_cell.length_c   1.000
_cell.angle_alpha   90.00
_cell.angle_beta   90.00
_cell.angle_gamma   90.00
#
_symmetry.space_group_name_H-M   'P 1'
#
loop_
_entity.id
_entity.type
_entity.pdbx_description
1 polymer ?
#
loop_
_entity_poly.entity_id
_entity_poly.type
_entity_poly.pdbx_seq_one_letter_code
_entity_poly.pdbx_strand_id
1 'polypeptide(L)'
;MSIEAFIIQGNKLKPVDDLFVSKSQQTGRIDFDYDNASVQYTNRELDLIHFDPKAKKLYVAIVAEDGKVSNKNIVYVVKGNKFVFTGIEKAK
;
A
#
# COMPACT_ATOMS: atom_id res chain seq x y z
N MET A 1 0.86 9.17 -6.58
CA MET A 1 1.31 9.21 -5.17
C MET A 1 2.26 8.04 -4.91
N SER A 2 3.04 8.05 -3.83
CA SER A 2 3.94 6.95 -3.49
C SER A 2 3.87 6.61 -2.01
N ILE A 3 3.88 5.31 -1.68
CA ILE A 3 4.18 4.81 -0.34
C ILE A 3 5.66 4.46 -0.33
N GLU A 4 6.41 5.01 0.60
CA GLU A 4 7.83 4.71 0.79
C GLU A 4 8.08 4.35 2.25
N ALA A 5 8.91 3.33 2.48
CA ALA A 5 9.19 2.82 3.79
C ALA A 5 10.54 3.31 4.33
N PHE A 6 10.53 3.76 5.58
CA PHE A 6 11.71 4.22 6.30
C PHE A 6 11.83 3.49 7.64
N ILE A 7 13.06 3.25 8.07
CA ILE A 7 13.40 2.90 9.45
C ILE A 7 13.97 4.12 10.16
N ILE A 8 13.61 4.27 11.44
CA ILE A 8 14.22 5.27 12.31
C ILE A 8 15.46 4.66 12.95
N GLN A 9 16.64 5.19 12.62
CA GLN A 9 17.91 4.82 13.24
C GLN A 9 18.61 6.07 13.78
N GLY A 10 18.72 6.17 15.11
CA GLY A 10 19.42 7.27 15.76
C GLY A 10 18.91 8.65 15.35
N ASN A 11 17.57 8.85 15.39
CA ASN A 11 16.86 10.06 14.93
C ASN A 11 17.00 10.40 13.44
N LYS A 12 17.45 9.47 12.60
CA LYS A 12 17.45 9.63 11.14
C LYS A 12 16.48 8.65 10.50
N LEU A 13 15.76 9.13 9.48
CA LEU A 13 15.02 8.27 8.55
C LEU A 13 16.02 7.67 7.57
N LYS A 14 16.07 6.34 7.48
CA LYS A 14 16.79 5.64 6.43
C LYS A 14 15.80 4.86 5.56
N PRO A 15 15.90 4.93 4.23
CA PRO A 15 15.06 4.15 3.35
C PRO A 15 15.28 2.65 3.62
N VAL A 16 14.19 1.89 3.52
CA VAL A 16 14.24 0.43 3.61
C VAL A 16 14.17 -0.11 2.21
N ASP A 17 15.31 -0.51 1.67
CA ASP A 17 15.34 -1.28 0.44
C ASP A 17 14.74 -2.68 0.69
N ASP A 18 14.08 -3.25 -0.31
CA ASP A 18 13.53 -4.62 -0.30
C ASP A 18 12.41 -4.94 0.71
N LEU A 19 11.66 -3.93 1.18
CA LEU A 19 10.53 -4.18 2.08
C LEU A 19 9.34 -4.85 1.36
N PHE A 20 9.04 -4.41 0.14
CA PHE A 20 7.97 -4.95 -0.69
C PHE A 20 8.54 -5.88 -1.74
N VAL A 21 8.06 -7.12 -1.77
CA VAL A 21 8.50 -8.16 -2.69
C VAL A 21 7.35 -8.51 -3.63
N SER A 22 7.60 -8.39 -4.92
CA SER A 22 6.72 -8.90 -5.97
C SER A 22 7.40 -10.06 -6.72
N LYS A 23 6.73 -10.63 -7.73
CA LYS A 23 7.32 -11.71 -8.54
C LYS A 23 8.56 -11.27 -9.32
N SER A 24 8.67 -9.99 -9.68
CA SER A 24 9.71 -9.47 -10.58
C SER A 24 10.66 -8.47 -9.92
N GLN A 25 10.30 -7.89 -8.78
CA GLN A 25 11.06 -6.79 -8.16
C GLN A 25 10.91 -6.77 -6.64
N GLN A 26 11.96 -6.29 -5.96
CA GLN A 26 11.97 -5.90 -4.56
C GLN A 26 12.16 -4.39 -4.48
N THR A 27 11.42 -3.71 -3.60
CA THR A 27 11.42 -2.24 -3.54
C THR A 27 11.05 -1.75 -2.14
N GLY A 28 11.59 -0.62 -1.74
CA GLY A 28 11.14 0.15 -0.57
C GLY A 28 9.93 1.03 -0.83
N ARG A 29 9.52 1.14 -2.10
CA ARG A 29 8.53 2.10 -2.59
C ARG A 29 7.51 1.46 -3.51
N ILE A 30 6.24 1.80 -3.29
CA ILE A 30 5.12 1.47 -4.18
C ILE A 30 4.56 2.78 -4.73
N ASP A 31 4.63 2.94 -6.05
CA ASP A 31 3.96 4.03 -6.76
C ASP A 31 2.56 3.60 -7.18
N PHE A 32 1.60 4.50 -7.04
CA PHE A 32 0.24 4.30 -7.53
C PHE A 32 -0.34 5.63 -7.99
N ASP A 33 -1.10 5.57 -9.08
CA ASP A 33 -1.85 6.71 -9.57
C ASP A 33 -2.99 7.02 -8.61
N TYR A 34 -3.13 8.29 -8.26
CA TYR A 34 -4.16 8.76 -7.35
C TYR A 34 -4.50 10.20 -7.72
N ASP A 35 -5.78 10.44 -7.99
CA ASP A 35 -6.32 11.78 -8.19
C ASP A 35 -7.03 12.26 -6.91
N ASN A 36 -6.46 13.30 -6.31
CA ASN A 36 -6.97 13.96 -5.11
C ASN A 36 -8.36 14.61 -5.34
N ALA A 37 -8.73 14.93 -6.58
CA ALA A 37 -10.00 15.60 -6.90
C ALA A 37 -11.22 14.74 -6.53
N SER A 38 -11.09 13.42 -6.63
CA SER A 38 -12.12 12.40 -6.37
C SER A 38 -12.49 12.26 -4.90
N VAL A 39 -11.61 12.73 -4.01
CA VAL A 39 -11.73 12.57 -2.54
C VAL A 39 -12.46 13.74 -1.89
N GLN A 40 -12.48 14.91 -2.54
CA GLN A 40 -13.17 16.10 -2.02
C GLN A 40 -14.69 15.94 -1.91
N TYR A 41 -15.28 14.94 -2.56
CA TYR A 41 -16.75 14.77 -2.62
C TYR A 41 -17.31 13.73 -1.64
N THR A 42 -16.46 13.02 -0.90
CA THR A 42 -16.93 12.06 0.10
C THR A 42 -16.44 12.47 1.49
N ASN A 43 -17.35 12.86 2.38
CA ASN A 43 -17.10 13.10 3.82
C ASN A 43 -16.71 11.82 4.60
N ARG A 44 -15.99 10.90 3.95
CA ARG A 44 -15.59 9.61 4.50
C ARG A 44 -14.07 9.52 4.45
N GLU A 45 -13.46 9.16 5.56
CA GLU A 45 -12.04 8.79 5.59
C GLU A 45 -11.83 7.64 4.59
N LEU A 46 -11.00 7.88 3.56
CA LEU A 46 -10.64 6.86 2.59
C LEU A 46 -9.53 6.00 3.20
N ASP A 47 -9.85 4.74 3.49
CA ASP A 47 -8.87 3.74 3.91
C ASP A 47 -8.06 3.28 2.69
N LEU A 48 -7.04 4.06 2.33
CA LEU A 48 -6.15 3.76 1.21
C LEU A 48 -5.14 2.66 1.54
N ILE A 49 -4.79 2.51 2.81
CA ILE A 49 -3.78 1.58 3.30
C ILE A 49 -4.24 1.00 4.63
N HIS A 50 -4.55 -0.29 4.62
CA HIS A 50 -5.04 -1.01 5.79
C HIS A 50 -4.11 -2.16 6.14
N PHE A 51 -3.71 -2.29 7.40
CA PHE A 51 -2.98 -3.47 7.87
C PHE A 51 -3.83 -4.28 8.85
N ASP A 52 -4.10 -5.54 8.51
CA ASP A 52 -4.74 -6.53 9.38
C ASP A 52 -3.66 -7.36 10.10
N PRO A 53 -3.38 -7.08 11.38
CA PRO A 53 -2.32 -7.78 12.11
C PRO A 53 -2.67 -9.25 12.39
N LYS A 54 -3.96 -9.61 12.45
CA LYS A 54 -4.41 -11.00 12.70
C LYS A 54 -4.17 -11.85 11.46
N ALA A 55 -4.56 -11.34 10.29
CA ALA A 55 -4.34 -12.00 9.01
C ALA A 55 -2.91 -11.81 8.47
N LYS A 56 -2.12 -10.91 9.08
CA LYS A 56 -0.80 -10.47 8.60
C LYS A 56 -0.85 -9.99 7.15
N LYS A 57 -1.89 -9.23 6.81
CA LYS A 57 -2.15 -8.73 5.45
C LYS A 57 -2.13 -7.21 5.42
N LEU A 58 -1.42 -6.65 4.44
CA LEU A 58 -1.48 -5.25 4.05
C LEU A 58 -2.34 -5.14 2.80
N TYR A 59 -3.33 -4.26 2.84
CA TYR A 59 -4.21 -3.93 1.74
C TYR A 59 -3.89 -2.51 1.28
N VAL A 60 -3.64 -2.35 -0.01
CA VAL A 60 -3.45 -1.04 -0.64
C VAL A 60 -4.54 -0.87 -1.67
N ALA A 61 -5.36 0.17 -1.53
CA ALA A 61 -6.48 0.41 -2.42
C ALA A 61 -6.00 0.67 -3.86
N ILE A 62 -6.70 0.10 -4.85
CA ILE A 62 -6.45 0.42 -6.25
C ILE A 62 -7.33 1.61 -6.62
N VAL A 63 -6.74 2.62 -7.22
CA VAL A 63 -7.44 3.82 -7.70
C VAL A 63 -7.52 3.75 -9.22
N ALA A 64 -8.70 3.98 -9.77
CA ALA A 64 -8.92 4.00 -11.21
C ALA A 64 -8.43 5.31 -11.83
N GLU A 65 -8.31 5.35 -13.16
CA GLU A 65 -7.88 6.54 -13.91
C GLU A 65 -8.82 7.74 -13.72
N ASP A 66 -10.09 7.50 -13.41
CA ASP A 66 -11.07 8.54 -13.05
C ASP A 66 -10.94 9.00 -11.59
N GLY A 67 -9.89 8.54 -10.90
CA GLY A 67 -9.55 8.89 -9.53
C GLY A 67 -10.39 8.19 -8.47
N LYS A 68 -11.37 7.37 -8.85
CA LYS A 68 -12.19 6.64 -7.88
C LYS A 68 -11.42 5.48 -7.28
N VAL A 69 -11.52 5.34 -5.96
CA VAL A 69 -11.07 4.12 -5.28
C VAL A 69 -11.94 2.95 -5.74
N SER A 70 -11.29 1.95 -6.33
CA SER A 70 -11.96 0.75 -6.79
C SER A 70 -12.42 -0.11 -5.61
N ASN A 71 -13.31 -1.05 -5.88
CA ASN A 71 -13.69 -2.08 -4.90
C ASN A 71 -12.65 -3.21 -4.78
N LYS A 72 -11.38 -2.95 -5.08
CA LYS A 72 -10.29 -3.91 -5.07
C LYS A 72 -9.05 -3.33 -4.40
N ASN A 73 -8.31 -4.21 -3.72
CA ASN A 73 -7.07 -3.90 -3.04
C ASN A 73 -5.94 -4.79 -3.57
N ILE A 74 -4.76 -4.22 -3.75
CA ILE A 74 -3.50 -4.97 -3.83
C ILE A 74 -3.24 -5.54 -2.44
N VAL A 75 -2.95 -6.83 -2.36
CA VAL A 75 -2.73 -7.53 -1.10
C VAL A 75 -1.30 -8.02 -1.00
N TYR A 76 -0.68 -7.72 0.15
CA TYR A 76 0.59 -8.26 0.56
C TYR A 76 0.42 -9.07 1.84
N VAL A 77 1.12 -10.19 1.95
CA VAL A 77 1.21 -10.99 3.18
C VAL A 77 2.58 -10.80 3.81
N VAL A 78 2.61 -10.60 5.12
CA VAL A 78 3.87 -10.52 5.86
C VAL A 78 4.50 -11.91 5.95
N LYS A 79 5.70 -12.06 5.38
CA LYS A 79 6.54 -13.25 5.50
C LYS A 79 7.90 -12.84 6.07
N GLY A 80 8.18 -13.23 7.31
CA GLY A 80 9.34 -12.71 8.03
C GLY A 80 9.20 -11.21 8.26
N ASN A 81 10.13 -10.43 7.72
CA ASN A 81 10.16 -8.97 7.77
C ASN A 81 9.77 -8.29 6.44
N LYS A 82 9.19 -9.03 5.49
CA LYS A 82 8.85 -8.52 4.15
C LYS A 82 7.36 -8.59 3.86
N PHE A 83 6.86 -7.64 3.09
CA PHE A 83 5.52 -7.65 2.51
C PHE A 83 5.58 -8.32 1.14
N VAL A 84 5.06 -9.54 1.03
CA VAL A 84 5.09 -10.31 -0.21
C VAL A 84 3.76 -10.18 -0.92
N PHE A 85 3.78 -9.66 -2.15
CA PHE A 85 2.59 -9.54 -2.99
C PHE A 85 1.95 -10.91 -3.21
N THR A 86 0.66 -11.01 -2.92
CA THR A 86 -0.12 -12.24 -3.09
C THR A 86 -1.20 -12.13 -4.14
N GLY A 87 -1.65 -10.92 -4.49
CA GLY A 87 -2.66 -10.73 -5.53
C GLY A 87 -3.51 -9.49 -5.32
N ILE A 88 -4.67 -9.48 -5.97
CA ILE A 88 -5.70 -8.45 -5.85
C ILE A 88 -6.95 -9.10 -5.24
N GLU A 89 -7.48 -8.53 -4.16
CA GLU A 89 -8.70 -9.00 -3.48
C GLU A 89 -9.80 -7.92 -3.54
N LYS A 90 -11.07 -8.31 -3.36
CA LYS A 90 -12.16 -7.33 -3.21
C LYS A 90 -11.96 -6.53 -1.93
N ALA A 91 -12.14 -5.21 -1.99
CA ALA A 91 -12.07 -4.33 -0.84
C ALA A 91 -13.10 -4.75 0.23
N LYS A 92 -12.69 -4.68 1.51
CA LYS A 92 -13.57 -4.91 2.65
C LYS A 92 -14.53 -3.74 2.86
#